data_AF-A0A954UJ17-F1
#
_entry.id   AF-A0A954UJ17-F1
#
_cell.length_a   1.000
_cell.length_b   1.000
_cell.length_c   1.000
_cell.angle_alpha   90.00
_cell.angle_beta   90.00
_cell.angle_gamma   90.00
#
_symmetry.space_group_name_H-M   'P 1'
#
loop_
_entity.id
_entity.type
_entity.pdbx_description
1 polymer ?
#
loop_
_entity_poly.entity_id
_entity_poly.type
_entity_poly.pdbx_seq_one_letter_code
_entity_poly.pdbx_strand_id
1 'polypeptide(L)' 'LTVAHVLRRLYPRQWETKSLNRLLADERTWKSLVDGKPVAAIQAEYQDELTDFLRRRDRFLLYDAEPRK' A
#
# COMPACT_ATOMS: atom_id res chain seq x y z
N LEU A 1 -3.46 4.49 1.07
CA LEU A 1 -2.60 5.30 0.17
C LEU A 1 -3.20 6.67 -0.17
N THR A 2 -4.49 6.78 -0.48
CA THR A 2 -5.15 8.05 -0.87
C THR A 2 -4.95 9.19 0.13
N VAL A 3 -5.16 8.95 1.43
CA VAL A 3 -4.96 9.97 2.48
C VAL A 3 -3.52 10.47 2.50
N ALA A 4 -2.54 9.56 2.44
CA ALA A 4 -1.12 9.88 2.42
C ALA A 4 -0.72 10.69 1.17
N HIS A 5 -1.28 10.36 0.00
CA HIS A 5 -1.08 11.12 -1.24
C HIS A 5 -1.68 12.53 -1.14
N VAL A 6 -2.88 12.68 -0.57
CA VAL A 6 -3.52 13.99 -0.37
C VAL A 6 -2.74 14.84 0.63
N LEU A 7 -2.29 14.25 1.75
CA LEU A 7 -1.47 14.95 2.75
C LEU A 7 -0.14 15.43 2.15
N ARG A 8 0.52 14.62 1.33
CA ARG A 8 1.72 15.03 0.59
C ARG A 8 1.47 16.22 -0.31
N ARG A 9 0.36 16.20 -1.04
CA ARG A 9 -0.02 17.24 -2.00
C ARG A 9 -0.37 18.57 -1.31
N LEU A 10 -1.13 18.51 -0.21
CA LEU A 10 -1.62 19.70 0.49
C LEU A 10 -0.57 20.31 1.43
N TYR A 11 0.27 19.47 2.05
CA TYR A 11 1.20 19.90 3.10
C TYR A 11 2.62 19.34 2.91
N PRO A 12 3.27 19.55 1.74
CA PRO A 12 4.55 18.92 1.41
C PRO A 12 5.71 19.33 2.33
N ARG A 13 5.62 20.49 3.00
CA ARG A 13 6.66 21.02 3.90
C ARG A 13 6.44 20.68 5.38
N GLN A 14 5.22 20.31 5.76
CA GLN A 14 4.82 20.09 7.15
C GLN A 14 4.61 18.61 7.46
N TRP A 15 4.35 17.79 6.44
CA TRP A 15 4.13 16.37 6.62
C TRP A 15 5.44 15.61 6.75
N GLU A 16 5.74 15.13 7.96
CA GLU A 16 6.90 14.28 8.23
C GLU A 16 6.67 12.83 7.76
N THR A 17 7.33 12.44 6.67
CA THR A 17 7.24 11.10 6.08
C THR A 17 8.19 10.08 6.71
N LYS A 18 8.96 10.45 7.74
CA LYS A 18 9.98 9.58 8.37
C LYS A 18 9.39 8.28 8.92
N SER A 19 8.23 8.35 9.56
CA SER A 19 7.57 7.16 10.16
C SER A 19 6.64 6.43 9.18
N LEU A 20 6.40 6.99 8.00
CA LEU A 20 5.48 6.41 7.03
C LEU A 20 5.94 5.02 6.56
N ASN A 21 7.26 4.82 6.44
CA ASN A 21 7.79 3.52 6.04
C ASN A 21 7.47 2.42 7.07
N ARG A 22 7.38 2.74 8.37
CA ARG A 22 6.94 1.78 9.40
C ARG A 22 5.49 1.32 9.20
N LEU A 23 4.64 2.18 8.66
CA LEU A 23 3.24 1.87 8.41
C LEU A 23 3.04 1.13 7.08
N LEU A 24 3.82 1.47 6.06
CA LEU A 24 3.75 0.81 4.76
C LEU A 24 4.45 -0.55 4.75
N ALA A 25 5.52 -0.70 5.55
CA ALA A 25 6.38 -1.89 5.58
C ALA A 25 6.92 -2.31 4.19
N ASP A 26 6.88 -1.39 3.23
CA ASP A 26 7.38 -1.55 1.87
C ASP A 26 8.06 -0.24 1.43
N GLU A 27 9.37 -0.32 1.25
CA GLU A 27 10.22 0.80 0.86
C GLU A 27 9.90 1.29 -0.56
N ARG A 28 9.47 0.38 -1.44
CA ARG A 28 9.11 0.70 -2.83
C ARG A 28 7.86 1.56 -2.88
N THR A 29 6.80 1.15 -2.18
CA THR A 29 5.56 1.93 -2.03
C THR A 29 5.81 3.27 -1.34
N TRP A 30 6.66 3.30 -0.30
CA TRP A 30 7.04 4.55 0.38
C TRP A 30 7.72 5.52 -0.60
N LYS A 31 8.73 5.05 -1.35
CA LYS A 31 9.47 5.87 -2.31
C LYS A 31 8.55 6.42 -3.41
N SER A 32 7.73 5.55 -4.02
CA SER A 32 6.76 5.95 -5.05
C SER A 32 5.76 6.99 -4.54
N LEU A 33 5.37 6.94 -3.27
CA LEU A 33 4.50 7.93 -2.64
C LEU A 33 5.21 9.27 -2.38
N VAL A 34 6.47 9.22 -1.91
CA VAL A 34 7.30 10.42 -1.68
C VAL A 34 7.63 11.13 -2.99
N ASP A 35 7.88 10.36 -4.05
CA ASP A 35 8.13 10.83 -5.42
C ASP A 35 6.87 11.40 -6.09
N GLY A 36 5.70 11.30 -5.43
CA GLY A 36 4.47 11.93 -5.88
C GLY A 36 3.74 11.19 -7.00
N LYS A 37 4.02 9.89 -7.20
CA LYS A 37 3.30 9.08 -8.19
C LYS A 37 1.80 9.05 -7.89
N PRO A 38 0.94 8.95 -8.94
CA PRO A 38 -0.49 8.77 -8.74
C PRO A 38 -0.77 7.46 -8.01
N VAL A 39 -1.77 7.46 -7.13
CA VAL A 39 -2.12 6.28 -6.31
C VAL A 39 -2.32 5.03 -7.17
N ALA A 40 -2.99 5.14 -8.32
CA ALA A 40 -3.21 4.02 -9.23
C ALA A 40 -1.91 3.35 -9.70
N ALA A 41 -0.85 4.13 -9.96
CA ALA A 41 0.45 3.58 -10.35
C ALA A 41 1.13 2.86 -9.18
N ILE A 42 1.03 3.42 -7.97
CA ILE A 42 1.54 2.78 -6.75
C ILE A 42 0.80 1.45 -6.50
N GLN A 43 -0.52 1.41 -6.75
CA GLN A 43 -1.31 0.19 -6.61
C GLN A 43 -0.92 -0.88 -7.62
N ALA A 44 -0.66 -0.49 -8.86
CA ALA A 44 -0.17 -1.40 -9.88
C ALA A 44 1.19 -2.02 -9.51
N GLU A 45 2.08 -1.26 -8.83
CA GLU A 45 3.42 -1.73 -8.48
C GLU A 45 3.45 -2.91 -7.49
N TYR A 46 2.51 -2.98 -6.55
CA TYR A 46 2.44 -4.08 -5.58
C TYR A 46 1.41 -5.17 -5.93
N GLN A 47 0.68 -5.01 -7.04
CA GLN A 47 -0.44 -5.89 -7.39
C GLN A 47 0.01 -7.34 -7.62
N ASP A 48 1.17 -7.54 -8.22
CA ASP A 48 1.73 -8.86 -8.47
C ASP A 48 2.12 -9.56 -7.16
N GLU A 49 2.79 -8.83 -6.27
CA GLU A 49 3.18 -9.32 -4.93
C GLU A 49 1.94 -9.66 -4.08
N LEU A 50 0.89 -8.83 -4.15
CA LEU A 50 -0.38 -9.09 -3.50
C LEU A 50 -1.03 -10.36 -4.05
N THR A 51 -1.00 -10.57 -5.37
CA THR A 51 -1.55 -11.78 -6.01
C THR A 51 -0.81 -13.04 -5.53
N ASP A 52 0.51 -12.98 -5.46
CA ASP A 52 1.32 -14.10 -4.96
C ASP A 52 1.14 -14.32 -3.46
N PHE A 53 0.91 -13.27 -2.68
CA PHE A 53 0.55 -13.39 -1.27
C PHE A 53 -0.80 -14.08 -1.10
N LEU A 54 -1.82 -13.67 -1.86
CA LEU A 54 -3.15 -14.29 -1.83
C LEU A 54 -3.07 -15.79 -2.17
N ARG A 55 -2.29 -16.15 -3.19
CA ARG A 55 -2.05 -17.56 -3.57
C ARG A 55 -1.36 -18.36 -2.45
N ARG A 56 -0.39 -17.76 -1.76
CA ARG A 56 0.30 -18.38 -0.62
C ARG A 56 -0.62 -18.54 0.58
N ARG A 57 -1.43 -17.51 0.88
CA ARG A 57 -2.37 -17.46 2.01
C ARG A 57 -3.45 -18.53 1.90
N ASP A 58 -3.89 -18.84 0.69
CA ASP A 58 -4.99 -19.77 0.40
C ASP A 58 -4.85 -21.12 1.12
N ARG A 59 -3.63 -21.67 1.16
CA ARG A 59 -3.32 -22.94 1.84
C ARG A 59 -3.48 -22.92 3.37
N PHE A 60 -3.57 -21.73 3.96
CA PHE A 60 -3.61 -21.53 5.41
C PHE A 60 -4.95 -20.96 5.87
N LEU A 61 -5.94 -20.85 4.99
CA LEU A 61 -7.27 -20.36 5.34
C LEU A 61 -8.04 -21.42 6.15
N LEU A 62 -8.49 -21.03 7.35
CA LEU A 62 -9.36 -21.85 8.21
C LEU A 62 -10.85 -21.61 7.94
N TYR A 63 -11.16 -20.55 7.21
CA TYR A 63 -12.50 -20.13 6.83
C TYR A 63 -12.53 -19.86 5.34
N ASP A 64 -13.66 -20.16 4.70
CA ASP A 64 -13.87 -19.84 3.30
C ASP A 64 -13.61 -18.35 3.04
N ALA A 65 -12.97 -18.06 1.91
CA ALA A 65 -12.62 -16.69 1.53
C ALA A 65 -13.86 -15.83 1.19
N GLU A 66 -15.04 -16.44 1.03
CA GLU A 66 -16.30 -15.75 0.84
C GLU A 66 -16.96 -15.40 2.19
N PRO A 67 -17.44 -14.15 2.37
CA PRO A 67 -18.31 -13.85 3.49
C PRO A 67 -19.58 -14.71 3.37
N ARG A 68 -19.96 -15.41 4.45
CA ARG A 68 -21.30 -16.01 4.55
C ARG A 68 -22.31 -14.88 4.33
N LYS A 69 -23.15 -15.04 3.32
CA LYS A 69 -24.26 -14.14 2.98
C LYS A 69 -25.21 -13.98 4.16
#